data_AF-A0A9E5FES5-F1
#
_entry.id   AF-A0A9E5FES5-F1
#
_cell.length_a   1.000
_cell.length_b   1.000
_cell.length_c   1.000
_cell.angle_alpha   90.00
_cell.angle_beta   90.00
_cell.angle_gamma   90.00
#
_symmetry.space_group_name_H-M   'P 1'
#
loop_
_entity.id
_entity.type
_entity.pdbx_description
1 polymer ?
#
loop_
_entity_poly.entity_id
_entity_poly.type
_entity_poly.pdbx_seq_one_letter_code
_entity_poly.pdbx_strand_id
1 'polypeptide(L)'
;MLHRRNAMALSAGACLAATAVDVPEKLRLRHSVVGWCFRSHGEKWDMDTLCVKAKAAGCGSVELIGPEDWPVLAKHGLICAIGPSGTDKSFMRAWNNKALHPELLAKSSAMLDKCAAQGIKSSIGFVGFQYRDASNP
;
A
#
# COMPACT_ATOMS: atom_id res chain seq x y z
N MET A 1 8.72 79.66 -20.38
CA MET A 1 7.33 79.57 -19.86
C MET A 1 6.43 79.00 -20.96
N LEU A 2 5.45 78.17 -20.56
CA LEU A 2 4.43 77.42 -21.35
C LEU A 2 4.74 75.98 -21.83
N HIS A 3 4.21 75.05 -21.01
CA HIS A 3 3.46 73.82 -21.30
C HIS A 3 3.30 73.31 -22.74
N ARG A 4 3.63 72.02 -22.94
CA ARG A 4 2.93 71.12 -23.87
C ARG A 4 2.85 69.67 -23.33
N ARG A 5 1.67 69.34 -22.81
CA ARG A 5 0.92 68.08 -22.95
C ARG A 5 1.72 66.84 -23.40
N ASN A 6 1.95 65.90 -22.48
CA ASN A 6 2.03 64.48 -22.82
C ASN A 6 0.77 63.79 -22.31
N ALA A 7 0.01 63.26 -23.26
CA ALA A 7 -1.12 62.39 -23.03
C ALA A 7 -0.64 60.93 -22.97
N MET A 8 -1.51 60.11 -22.39
CA MET A 8 -1.68 58.67 -22.64
C MET A 8 -0.94 57.69 -21.71
N ALA A 9 -1.60 57.44 -20.58
CA ALA A 9 -2.05 56.14 -20.09
C ALA A 9 -1.18 54.88 -20.32
N LEU A 10 -0.76 54.27 -19.20
CA LEU A 10 -1.09 52.86 -18.95
C LEU A 10 -1.34 52.66 -17.45
N SER A 11 -2.52 52.15 -17.14
CA SER A 11 -3.03 51.88 -15.80
C SER A 11 -2.20 50.83 -15.06
N ALA A 12 -2.20 50.98 -13.72
CA ALA A 12 -1.82 49.99 -12.71
C ALA A 12 -2.16 48.56 -13.15
N GLY A 13 -1.29 47.57 -12.97
CA GLY A 13 -0.73 47.23 -11.67
C GLY A 13 -1.63 46.17 -11.04
N ALA A 14 -1.38 44.91 -11.41
CA ALA A 14 -1.66 43.72 -10.60
C ALA A 14 -1.17 42.49 -11.40
N CYS A 15 0.14 42.24 -11.39
CA CYS A 15 0.59 40.86 -11.56
C CYS A 15 -0.03 40.09 -10.39
N LEU A 16 -0.92 39.13 -10.67
CA LEU A 16 -1.30 38.12 -9.69
C LEU A 16 0.02 37.46 -9.25
N ALA A 17 0.49 37.79 -8.05
CA ALA A 17 1.43 36.93 -7.36
C ALA A 17 0.69 35.61 -7.16
N ALA A 18 1.05 34.59 -7.94
CA ALA A 18 0.73 33.23 -7.61
C ALA A 18 1.22 33.04 -6.17
N THR A 19 0.30 32.94 -5.22
CA THR A 19 0.63 32.51 -3.87
C THR A 19 1.35 31.19 -4.04
N ALA A 20 2.66 31.19 -3.79
CA ALA A 20 3.42 29.96 -3.69
C ALA A 20 2.67 29.12 -2.66
N VAL A 21 2.03 28.06 -3.13
CA VAL A 21 1.45 27.06 -2.23
C VAL A 21 2.67 26.49 -1.54
N ASP A 22 2.83 26.77 -0.25
CA ASP A 22 3.81 26.08 0.58
C ASP A 22 3.53 24.59 0.38
N VAL A 23 4.40 23.93 -0.39
CA VAL A 23 4.35 22.48 -0.51
C VAL A 23 4.66 22.00 0.89
N PRO A 24 3.70 21.36 1.59
CA PRO A 24 3.92 20.94 2.96
C PRO A 24 5.22 20.15 3.01
N GLU A 25 6.04 20.41 4.04
CA GLU A 25 7.21 19.60 4.33
C GLU A 25 6.85 18.13 4.11
N LYS A 26 7.63 17.44 3.26
CA LYS A 26 7.31 16.11 2.72
C LYS A 26 6.74 15.23 3.84
N LEU A 27 5.41 15.02 3.83
CA LEU A 27 4.73 14.29 4.89
C LEU A 27 5.47 12.97 5.11
N ARG A 28 5.84 12.66 6.35
CA ARG A 28 6.58 11.45 6.73
C ARG A 28 5.70 10.19 6.67
N LEU A 29 4.94 10.03 5.59
CA LEU A 29 4.08 8.89 5.34
C LEU A 29 4.94 7.73 4.84
N ARG A 30 4.77 6.57 5.48
CA ARG A 30 5.35 5.31 5.03
C ARG A 30 4.29 4.58 4.21
N HIS A 31 4.23 4.91 2.92
CA HIS A 31 3.24 4.31 2.02
C HIS A 31 3.64 2.89 1.62
N SER A 32 2.62 2.07 1.40
CA SER A 32 2.74 0.67 1.00
C SER A 32 1.56 0.26 0.12
N VAL A 33 1.76 -0.78 -0.66
CA VAL A 33 0.74 -1.41 -1.51
C VAL A 33 0.60 -2.88 -1.17
N VAL A 34 -0.55 -3.48 -1.49
CA VAL A 34 -0.77 -4.92 -1.27
C VAL A 34 -0.64 -5.69 -2.58
N GLY A 35 0.14 -6.79 -2.57
CA GLY A 35 0.52 -7.48 -3.80
C GLY A 35 -0.63 -8.06 -4.61
N TRP A 36 -1.65 -8.63 -3.97
CA TRP A 36 -2.76 -9.29 -4.69
C TRP A 36 -3.53 -8.33 -5.62
N CYS A 37 -3.60 -7.04 -5.25
CA CYS A 37 -4.35 -6.03 -6.01
C CYS A 37 -3.82 -5.88 -7.45
N PHE A 38 -2.50 -6.02 -7.64
CA PHE A 38 -1.83 -5.83 -8.92
C PHE A 38 -1.46 -7.14 -9.61
N ARG A 39 -1.34 -8.23 -8.84
CA ARG A 39 -0.98 -9.56 -9.36
C ARG A 39 -2.19 -10.35 -9.85
N SER A 40 -3.36 -10.16 -9.23
CA SER A 40 -4.57 -10.96 -9.54
C SER A 40 -5.52 -10.30 -10.52
N HIS A 41 -5.45 -8.98 -10.70
CA HIS A 41 -6.38 -8.19 -11.52
C HIS A 41 -5.64 -7.21 -12.43
N GLY A 42 -6.31 -6.72 -13.47
CA GLY A 42 -5.72 -5.77 -14.42
C GLY A 42 -4.58 -6.39 -15.24
N GLU A 43 -3.44 -5.70 -15.30
CA GLU A 43 -2.24 -6.11 -16.03
C GLU A 43 -1.53 -7.34 -15.43
N LYS A 44 -1.89 -7.78 -14.21
CA LYS A 44 -1.33 -8.96 -13.53
C LYS A 44 0.20 -8.93 -13.49
N TRP A 45 0.76 -7.87 -12.91
CA TRP A 45 2.20 -7.70 -12.80
C TRP A 45 2.86 -8.89 -12.10
N ASP A 46 4.03 -9.28 -12.59
CA ASP A 46 4.92 -10.18 -11.84
C ASP A 46 5.55 -9.46 -10.65
N MET A 47 6.29 -10.21 -9.82
CA MET A 47 6.82 -9.67 -8.57
C MET A 47 7.89 -8.61 -8.80
N ASP A 48 8.78 -8.77 -9.78
CA ASP A 48 9.80 -7.78 -10.13
C ASP A 48 9.15 -6.48 -10.65
N THR A 49 8.18 -6.57 -11.57
CA THR A 49 7.46 -5.41 -12.10
C THR A 49 6.73 -4.65 -11.01
N LEU A 50 6.03 -5.37 -10.11
CA LEU A 50 5.36 -4.76 -8.97
C LEU A 50 6.36 -4.03 -8.07
N CYS A 51 7.52 -4.62 -7.77
CA CYS A 51 8.55 -3.98 -6.97
C CYS A 51 9.06 -2.68 -7.59
N VAL A 52 9.37 -2.70 -8.90
CA VAL A 52 9.82 -1.52 -9.65
C VAL A 52 8.77 -0.41 -9.60
N LYS A 53 7.50 -0.74 -9.84
CA LYS A 53 6.39 0.22 -9.81
C LYS A 53 6.14 0.78 -8.40
N ALA A 54 6.18 -0.07 -7.38
CA ALA A 54 6.02 0.34 -5.98
C ALA A 54 7.13 1.31 -5.54
N LYS A 55 8.39 1.01 -5.91
CA LYS A 55 9.53 1.91 -5.66
C LYS A 55 9.38 3.24 -6.37
N ALA A 56 8.96 3.24 -7.64
CA ALA A 56 8.72 4.47 -8.40
C ALA A 56 7.60 5.33 -7.78
N ALA A 57 6.59 4.70 -7.15
CA ALA A 57 5.54 5.37 -6.41
C ALA A 57 5.96 5.85 -5.00
N GLY A 58 7.21 5.62 -4.59
CA GLY A 58 7.72 6.02 -3.28
C GLY A 58 7.34 5.08 -2.13
N CYS A 59 6.89 3.86 -2.42
CA CYS A 59 6.59 2.87 -1.39
C CYS A 59 7.87 2.30 -0.77
N GLY A 60 7.81 2.03 0.53
CA GLY A 60 8.87 1.31 1.25
C GLY A 60 8.62 -0.20 1.37
N SER A 61 7.40 -0.65 1.09
CA SER A 61 6.99 -2.04 1.28
C SER A 61 5.90 -2.48 0.31
N VAL A 62 5.76 -3.80 0.20
CA VAL A 62 4.65 -4.49 -0.46
C VAL A 62 4.13 -5.57 0.48
N GLU A 63 2.84 -5.54 0.77
CA GLU A 63 2.23 -6.35 1.83
C GLU A 63 1.60 -7.65 1.33
N LEU A 64 1.37 -8.55 2.29
CA LEU A 64 0.74 -9.86 2.11
C LEU A 64 1.47 -10.75 1.09
N ILE A 65 2.78 -10.57 1.00
CA ILE A 65 3.67 -11.37 0.16
C ILE A 65 4.11 -12.60 0.95
N GLY A 66 4.11 -13.76 0.31
CA GLY A 66 4.53 -15.02 0.91
C GLY A 66 6.06 -15.15 1.05
N PRO A 67 6.54 -16.07 1.90
CA PRO A 67 7.97 -16.32 2.11
C PRO A 67 8.80 -16.52 0.84
N GLU A 68 8.20 -17.12 -0.18
CA GLU A 68 8.80 -17.39 -1.48
C GLU A 68 9.22 -16.11 -2.23
N ASP A 69 8.52 -15.00 -2.03
CA ASP A 69 8.69 -13.75 -2.76
C ASP A 69 9.43 -12.68 -1.91
N TRP A 70 9.69 -12.93 -0.62
CA TRP A 70 10.46 -12.01 0.23
C TRP A 70 11.88 -11.71 -0.27
N PRO A 71 12.64 -12.69 -0.82
CA PRO A 71 13.94 -12.39 -1.42
C PRO A 71 13.85 -11.41 -2.60
N VAL A 72 12.75 -11.44 -3.37
CA VAL A 72 12.52 -10.49 -4.47
C VAL A 72 12.28 -9.09 -3.93
N LEU A 73 11.50 -8.93 -2.85
CA LEU A 73 11.35 -7.63 -2.18
C LEU A 73 12.71 -7.06 -1.76
N ALA A 74 13.53 -7.88 -1.10
CA ALA A 74 14.84 -7.49 -0.61
C ALA A 74 15.77 -7.05 -1.76
N LYS A 75 15.77 -7.78 -2.89
CA LYS A 75 16.51 -7.42 -4.12
C LYS A 75 16.18 -6.01 -4.62
N HIS A 76 14.95 -5.54 -4.44
CA HIS A 76 14.49 -4.19 -4.84
C HIS A 76 14.57 -3.14 -3.72
N GLY A 77 15.13 -3.50 -2.56
CA GLY A 77 15.18 -2.63 -1.38
C GLY A 77 13.79 -2.27 -0.85
N LEU A 78 12.87 -3.23 -0.91
CA LEU A 78 11.53 -3.20 -0.31
C LEU A 78 11.46 -4.23 0.83
N ILE A 79 10.49 -4.03 1.73
CA ILE A 79 10.17 -5.02 2.78
C ILE A 79 8.71 -5.48 2.65
N CYS A 80 8.36 -6.49 3.43
CA CYS A 80 6.97 -6.77 3.78
C CYS A 80 6.76 -6.29 5.23
N ALA A 81 5.88 -5.32 5.47
CA ALA A 81 5.59 -4.82 6.81
C ALA A 81 4.46 -5.61 7.49
N ILE A 82 3.52 -6.13 6.70
CA ILE A 82 2.38 -6.95 7.11
C ILE A 82 2.42 -8.25 6.31
N GLY A 83 2.76 -9.34 7.01
CA GLY A 83 2.78 -10.68 6.43
C GLY A 83 1.37 -11.23 6.14
N PRO A 84 1.26 -12.25 5.28
CA PRO A 84 -0.01 -12.93 5.02
C PRO A 84 -0.48 -13.70 6.25
N SER A 85 -1.76 -14.08 6.29
CA SER A 85 -2.37 -14.82 7.41
C SER A 85 -1.88 -16.28 7.54
N GLY A 86 -1.22 -16.79 6.49
CA GLY A 86 -0.85 -18.21 6.37
C GLY A 86 -1.99 -19.14 5.99
N THR A 87 -3.19 -18.61 5.78
CA THR A 87 -4.42 -19.37 5.54
C THR A 87 -4.91 -19.19 4.12
N ASP A 88 -5.56 -20.21 3.57
CA ASP A 88 -6.12 -20.18 2.22
C ASP A 88 -7.57 -19.72 2.25
N LYS A 89 -8.00 -18.95 1.22
CA LYS A 89 -9.39 -18.47 1.09
C LYS A 89 -9.89 -17.77 2.36
N SER A 90 -9.06 -16.92 2.97
CA SER A 90 -9.25 -16.32 4.29
C SER A 90 -10.54 -15.50 4.49
N PHE A 91 -11.29 -15.21 3.42
CA PHE A 91 -12.64 -14.63 3.52
C PHE A 91 -13.76 -15.68 3.61
N MET A 92 -13.60 -16.82 2.91
CA MET A 92 -14.58 -17.93 2.88
C MET A 92 -14.40 -18.90 4.05
N ARG A 93 -13.16 -19.05 4.53
CA ARG A 93 -12.74 -19.99 5.58
C ARG A 93 -11.93 -19.23 6.62
N ALA A 94 -12.61 -18.67 7.61
CA ALA A 94 -12.06 -17.60 8.44
C ALA A 94 -12.37 -17.77 9.93
N TRP A 95 -11.91 -16.83 10.76
CA TRP A 95 -11.99 -16.91 12.22
C TRP A 95 -13.42 -16.83 12.79
N ASN A 96 -14.42 -16.39 12.03
CA ASN A 96 -15.83 -16.44 12.45
C ASN A 96 -16.39 -17.88 12.56
N ASN A 97 -15.76 -18.87 11.91
CA ASN A 97 -16.14 -20.27 11.97
C ASN A 97 -15.28 -21.05 12.98
N LYS A 98 -15.85 -21.35 14.14
CA LYS A 98 -15.17 -22.08 15.23
C LYS A 98 -14.67 -23.47 14.84
N ALA A 99 -15.32 -24.13 13.88
CA ALA A 99 -14.89 -25.43 13.40
C ALA A 99 -13.53 -25.37 12.68
N LEU A 100 -13.15 -24.20 12.16
CA LEU A 100 -11.87 -23.99 11.48
C LEU A 100 -10.74 -23.58 12.43
N HIS A 101 -11.03 -23.22 13.68
CA HIS A 101 -10.04 -22.68 14.61
C HIS A 101 -8.79 -23.55 14.78
N PRO A 102 -8.87 -24.90 14.88
CA PRO A 102 -7.66 -25.72 14.97
C PRO A 102 -6.74 -25.59 13.74
N GLU A 103 -7.31 -25.58 12.53
CA GLU A 103 -6.55 -25.41 11.29
C GLU A 103 -5.97 -23.99 11.19
N LEU A 104 -6.79 -22.98 11.43
CA LEU A 104 -6.40 -21.57 11.34
C LEU A 104 -5.29 -21.25 12.34
N LEU A 105 -5.38 -21.77 13.57
CA LEU A 105 -4.33 -21.60 14.57
C LEU A 105 -3.01 -22.21 14.11
N ALA A 106 -3.03 -23.46 13.65
CA ALA A 106 -1.80 -24.12 13.18
C ALA A 106 -1.15 -23.36 12.01
N LYS A 107 -1.94 -22.97 11.01
CA LYS A 107 -1.46 -22.24 9.83
C LYS A 107 -0.98 -20.82 10.15
N SER A 108 -1.74 -20.07 10.92
CA SER A 108 -1.37 -18.71 11.29
C SER A 108 -0.16 -18.69 12.23
N SER A 109 -0.05 -19.62 13.19
CA SER A 109 1.15 -19.75 14.03
C SER A 109 2.40 -20.04 13.19
N ALA A 110 2.33 -21.00 12.25
CA ALA A 110 3.46 -21.30 11.37
C ALA A 110 3.85 -20.10 10.49
N MET A 111 2.89 -19.29 10.05
CA MET A 111 3.20 -18.06 9.30
C MET A 111 3.76 -16.96 10.18
N LEU A 112 3.29 -16.82 11.41
CA LEU A 112 3.86 -15.89 12.40
C LEU A 112 5.32 -16.23 12.70
N ASP A 113 5.67 -17.51 12.83
CA ASP A 113 7.06 -17.94 13.01
C ASP A 113 7.95 -17.53 11.83
N LYS A 114 7.46 -17.71 10.59
CA LYS A 114 8.15 -17.26 9.38
C LYS A 114 8.30 -15.73 9.32
N CYS A 115 7.23 -15.01 9.69
CA CYS A 115 7.25 -13.55 9.76
C CYS A 115 8.28 -13.06 10.79
N ALA A 116 8.31 -13.68 11.98
CA ALA A 116 9.25 -13.35 13.03
C ALA A 116 10.71 -13.61 12.60
N ALA A 117 10.97 -14.75 11.94
CA ALA A 117 12.28 -15.07 11.38
C ALA A 117 12.77 -14.04 10.33
N GLN A 118 11.84 -13.43 9.60
CA GLN A 118 12.12 -12.38 8.61
C GLN A 118 12.10 -10.95 9.20
N GLY A 119 11.78 -10.79 10.50
CA GLY A 119 11.66 -9.48 11.15
C GLY A 119 10.35 -8.72 10.84
N ILE A 120 9.36 -9.40 10.25
CA ILE A 120 8.02 -8.86 10.00
C ILE A 120 7.23 -8.91 11.31
N LYS A 121 6.84 -7.73 11.81
CA LYS A 121 6.26 -7.59 13.17
C LYS A 121 4.76 -7.83 13.25
N SER A 122 4.08 -7.92 12.12
CA SER A 122 2.63 -8.09 12.04
C SER A 122 2.23 -8.98 10.89
N SER A 123 1.16 -9.75 11.09
CA SER A 123 0.48 -10.54 10.05
C SER A 123 -1.01 -10.20 10.08
N ILE A 124 -1.65 -10.24 8.92
CA ILE A 124 -3.09 -9.99 8.80
C ILE A 124 -3.91 -11.20 9.26
N GLY A 125 -5.06 -10.96 9.88
CA GLY A 125 -6.06 -11.98 10.17
C GLY A 125 -7.43 -11.54 9.66
N PHE A 126 -8.18 -12.45 9.04
CA PHE A 126 -9.49 -12.16 8.47
C PHE A 126 -10.60 -12.84 9.28
N VAL A 127 -11.61 -12.07 9.65
CA VAL A 127 -12.78 -12.60 10.38
C VAL A 127 -13.70 -13.41 9.46
N GLY A 128 -13.70 -13.11 8.15
CA GLY A 128 -14.51 -13.80 7.15
C GLY A 128 -15.72 -13.00 6.70
N PHE A 129 -16.53 -13.60 5.83
CA PHE A 129 -17.84 -13.09 5.45
C PHE A 129 -18.86 -13.17 6.59
N GLN A 130 -20.07 -12.64 6.38
CA GLN A 130 -21.17 -12.74 7.34
C GLN A 130 -21.50 -14.20 7.69
N TYR A 131 -21.49 -15.07 6.68
CA TYR A 131 -21.80 -16.49 6.84
C TYR A 131 -20.57 -17.29 7.29
N ARG A 132 -20.79 -18.25 8.20
CA ARG A 132 -19.72 -19.12 8.75
C ARG A 132 -19.30 -20.21 7.78
N ASP A 133 -20.25 -20.67 6.96
CA ASP A 133 -20.00 -21.54 5.83
C ASP A 133 -20.50 -20.84 4.58
N ALA A 134 -19.58 -20.32 3.78
CA ALA A 134 -19.94 -19.60 2.56
C ALA A 134 -20.51 -20.51 1.46
N SER A 135 -20.45 -21.84 1.63
CA SER A 135 -21.14 -22.81 0.77
C SER A 135 -22.53 -23.19 1.27
N ASN A 136 -22.88 -22.80 2.50
CA ASN A 136 -24.19 -22.98 3.12
C ASN A 136 -24.56 -21.73 3.94
N PRO A 137 -24.86 -20.60 3.25
CA PRO A 137 -25.02 -19.29 3.86
C PRO A 137 -26.21 -19.20 4.83
#